data_AF-A0A5N5QCK9-F1
#
_entry.id   AF-A0A5N5QCK9-F1
#
_cell.length_a   1.000
_cell.length_b   1.000
_cell.length_c   1.000
_cell.angle_alpha   90.00
_cell.angle_beta   90.00
_cell.angle_gamma   90.00
#
_symmetry.space_group_name_H-M   'P 1'
#
loop_
_entity.id
_entity.type
_entity.pdbx_description
1 polymer ?
#
loop_
_entity_poly.entity_id
_entity_poly.type
_entity_poly.pdbx_seq_one_letter_code
_entity_poly.pdbx_strand_id
1 'polypeptide(L)'
;MVGTLISQCNPDLIQFIGHTAEIVQISSASDMLYTLILNDIPFRDWFLYVNTKRLGRAFEFAADWCVFHGLTFLPASAGVFFVVDFGPLVNRGIPREESSHHERIVRMFHTMDNAGVYVQPMLPPEDPSKTQFRVMFALPQDVMLVALRRIESAFELERWEPVPVLGL
;
A
#
# COMPACT_ATOMS: atom_id res chain seq x y z
N MET A 1 7.12 -15.78 6.55
CA MET A 1 6.93 -14.59 7.41
C MET A 1 7.66 -14.85 8.71
N VAL A 2 8.45 -13.90 9.20
CA VAL A 2 9.08 -13.99 10.52
C VAL A 2 8.36 -13.00 11.43
N GLY A 3 7.87 -13.49 12.55
CA GLY A 3 7.22 -12.68 13.58
C GLY A 3 8.09 -12.67 14.83
N THR A 4 8.09 -11.54 15.54
CA THR A 4 8.73 -11.42 16.85
C THR A 4 7.76 -10.77 17.81
N LEU A 5 7.81 -11.17 19.08
CA LEU A 5 7.07 -10.55 20.16
C LEU A 5 8.07 -10.06 21.20
N ILE A 6 7.96 -8.78 21.56
CA ILE A 6 8.83 -8.13 22.53
C ILE A 6 7.94 -7.63 23.66
N SER A 7 8.18 -8.14 24.88
CA SER A 7 7.56 -7.65 26.11
C SER A 7 8.68 -7.33 27.11
N GLN A 8 8.81 -6.05 27.46
CA GLN A 8 9.88 -5.58 28.36
C GLN A 8 9.52 -5.75 29.84
N CYS A 9 8.22 -5.69 30.18
CA CYS A 9 7.76 -5.57 31.57
C CYS A 9 6.79 -6.68 32.00
N ASN A 10 6.56 -7.70 31.17
CA ASN A 10 5.66 -8.80 31.50
C ASN A 10 6.33 -10.14 31.15
N PRO A 11 7.11 -10.73 32.08
CA PRO A 11 7.79 -12.00 31.87
C PRO A 11 6.81 -13.18 31.80
N ASP A 12 5.69 -13.12 32.53
CA ASP A 12 4.66 -14.17 32.51
C ASP A 12 4.06 -14.31 31.10
N LEU A 13 3.87 -13.19 30.39
CA LEU A 13 3.44 -13.19 28.99
C LEU A 13 4.46 -13.86 28.07
N ILE A 14 5.76 -13.60 28.27
CA ILE A 14 6.82 -14.25 27.48
C ILE A 14 6.83 -15.75 27.73
N GLN A 15 6.71 -16.18 28.98
CA GLN A 15 6.68 -17.60 29.32
C GLN A 15 5.46 -18.30 28.70
N PHE A 16 4.27 -17.70 28.84
CA PHE A 16 3.05 -18.25 28.28
C PHE A 16 3.10 -18.37 26.74
N ILE A 17 3.55 -17.30 26.07
CA ILE A 17 3.67 -17.32 24.60
C ILE A 17 4.80 -18.24 24.16
N GLY A 18 5.89 -18.37 24.92
CA GLY A 18 6.98 -19.30 24.64
C GLY A 18 6.48 -20.73 24.46
N HIS A 19 5.62 -21.21 25.37
CA HIS A 19 4.99 -22.54 25.26
C HIS A 19 4.11 -22.69 24.02
N THR A 20 3.47 -21.61 23.56
CA THR A 20 2.64 -21.64 22.34
C THR A 20 3.51 -21.54 21.07
N ALA A 21 4.62 -20.81 21.12
CA ALA A 21 5.53 -20.60 20.00
C ALA A 21 6.28 -21.88 19.59
N GLU A 22 6.40 -22.87 20.48
CA GLU A 22 6.91 -24.21 20.15
C GLU A 22 6.09 -24.92 19.05
N ILE A 23 4.82 -24.55 18.87
CA ILE A 23 3.93 -25.14 17.88
C ILE A 23 4.16 -24.52 16.49
N VAL A 24 4.61 -23.26 16.43
CA VAL A 24 4.80 -22.50 15.18
C VAL A 24 6.22 -21.94 15.14
N GLN A 25 7.19 -22.85 15.11
CA GLN A 25 8.60 -22.48 15.06
C GLN A 25 8.99 -21.90 13.70
N ILE A 26 9.90 -20.93 13.74
CA ILE A 26 10.59 -20.46 12.55
C ILE A 26 11.47 -21.60 11.99
N SER A 27 11.52 -21.73 10.67
CA SER A 27 12.47 -22.63 10.02
C SER A 27 13.90 -22.25 10.39
N SER A 28 14.71 -23.24 10.79
CA SER A 28 16.14 -23.06 11.09
C SER A 28 16.93 -22.41 9.96
N ALA A 29 16.57 -22.69 8.70
CA ALA A 29 17.18 -22.05 7.54
C ALA A 29 16.85 -20.56 7.45
N SER A 30 15.61 -20.17 7.79
CA SER A 30 15.22 -18.77 7.88
C SER A 30 15.96 -18.08 9.04
N ASP A 31 15.98 -18.71 10.21
CA ASP A 31 16.65 -18.17 11.40
C ASP A 31 18.15 -17.90 11.14
N MET A 32 18.86 -18.86 10.55
CA MET A 32 20.26 -18.69 10.17
C MET A 32 20.44 -17.52 9.18
N LEU A 33 19.60 -17.45 8.14
CA LEU A 33 19.70 -16.39 7.12
C LEU A 33 19.44 -14.99 7.72
N TYR A 34 18.37 -14.84 8.51
CA TYR A 34 18.06 -13.57 9.16
C TYR A 34 19.13 -13.19 10.17
N THR A 35 19.66 -14.15 10.93
CA THR A 35 20.76 -13.90 11.87
C THR A 35 22.00 -13.37 11.15
N LEU A 36 22.36 -13.94 9.99
CA LEU A 36 23.49 -13.45 9.19
C LEU A 36 23.25 -12.02 8.68
N ILE A 37 22.07 -11.75 8.13
CA ILE A 37 21.73 -10.44 7.56
C ILE A 37 21.62 -9.36 8.64
N LEU A 38 20.99 -9.67 9.78
CA LEU A 38 20.72 -8.68 10.83
C LEU A 38 21.97 -8.32 11.65
N ASN A 39 22.95 -9.22 11.73
CA ASN A 39 24.23 -8.96 12.39
C ASN A 39 25.24 -8.22 11.48
N ASP A 40 25.01 -8.16 10.17
CA ASP A 40 25.79 -7.33 9.26
C ASP A 40 25.33 -5.86 9.37
N ILE A 41 25.94 -5.14 10.32
CA ILE A 41 25.61 -3.74 10.62
C ILE A 41 25.80 -2.82 9.40
N PRO A 42 26.93 -2.87 8.66
CA PRO A 42 27.09 -2.07 7.43
C PRO A 42 25.98 -2.33 6.40
N PHE A 43 25.65 -3.59 6.15
CA PHE A 43 24.58 -3.93 5.22
C PHE A 43 23.23 -3.40 5.69
N ARG A 44 22.90 -3.60 6.97
CA ARG A 44 21.62 -3.16 7.56
C ARG A 44 21.43 -1.65 7.43
N ASP A 45 22.44 -0.87 7.79
CA ASP A 45 22.35 0.58 7.78
C ASP A 45 22.25 1.12 6.34
N TRP A 46 23.01 0.53 5.41
CA TRP A 46 22.87 0.80 3.97
C TRP A 46 21.47 0.44 3.45
N PHE A 47 20.97 -0.75 3.79
CA PHE A 47 19.67 -1.24 3.34
C PHE A 47 18.54 -0.33 3.82
N LEU A 48 18.54 0.05 5.09
CA LEU A 48 17.53 0.96 5.65
C LEU A 48 17.56 2.32 4.94
N TYR A 49 18.75 2.89 4.74
CA TYR A 49 18.90 4.16 4.04
C TYR A 49 18.36 4.10 2.60
N VAL A 50 18.82 3.11 1.83
CA VAL A 50 18.41 2.95 0.42
C VAL A 50 16.93 2.60 0.31
N ASN A 51 16.42 1.71 1.15
CA ASN A 51 15.02 1.31 1.14
C ASN A 51 14.09 2.48 1.47
N THR A 52 14.40 3.29 2.48
CA THR A 52 13.64 4.52 2.78
C THR A 52 13.65 5.49 1.61
N LYS A 53 14.80 5.71 0.96
CA LYS A 53 14.88 6.59 -0.23
C LYS A 53 14.05 6.07 -1.41
N ARG A 54 14.12 4.76 -1.69
CA ARG A 54 13.37 4.14 -2.79
C ARG A 54 11.87 4.12 -2.53
N LEU A 55 11.44 3.80 -1.32
CA LEU A 55 10.03 3.84 -0.93
C LEU A 55 9.48 5.28 -0.99
N GLY A 56 10.25 6.27 -0.54
CA GLY A 56 9.86 7.68 -0.66
C GLY A 56 9.59 8.08 -2.11
N ARG A 57 10.50 7.75 -3.03
CA ARG A 57 10.32 8.01 -4.47
C ARG A 57 9.12 7.27 -5.07
N ALA A 58 8.91 6.01 -4.68
CA ALA A 58 7.78 5.23 -5.17
C ALA A 58 6.43 5.82 -4.69
N PHE A 59 6.39 6.34 -3.46
CA PHE A 59 5.25 7.08 -2.96
C PHE A 59 5.05 8.40 -3.72
N GLU A 60 6.10 9.21 -3.90
CA GLU A 60 6.05 10.47 -4.65
C GLU A 60 5.50 10.25 -6.07
N PHE A 61 5.97 9.21 -6.77
CA PHE A 61 5.48 8.85 -8.10
C PHE A 61 3.96 8.58 -8.13
N ALA A 62 3.46 7.79 -7.18
CA ALA A 62 2.03 7.51 -7.10
C ALA A 62 1.22 8.73 -6.62
N ALA A 63 1.80 9.55 -5.75
CA ALA A 63 1.20 10.78 -5.24
C ALA A 63 1.08 11.85 -6.33
N ASP A 64 2.09 12.01 -7.20
CA ASP A 64 2.06 12.95 -8.32
C ASP A 64 0.91 12.63 -9.29
N TRP A 65 0.66 11.34 -9.54
CA TRP A 65 -0.51 10.89 -10.30
C TRP A 65 -1.81 11.29 -9.61
N CYS A 66 -1.93 11.09 -8.30
CA CYS A 66 -3.12 11.52 -7.55
C CYS A 66 -3.31 13.05 -7.63
N VAL A 67 -2.25 13.83 -7.47
CA VAL A 67 -2.30 15.30 -7.57
C VAL A 67 -2.76 15.75 -8.95
N PHE A 68 -2.20 15.16 -10.01
CA PHE A 68 -2.59 15.46 -11.40
C PHE A 68 -4.09 15.24 -11.63
N HIS A 69 -4.65 14.15 -11.08
CA HIS A 69 -6.07 13.82 -11.21
C HIS A 69 -6.99 14.51 -10.19
N GLY A 70 -6.45 15.34 -9.30
CA GLY A 70 -7.22 16.03 -8.25
C GLY A 70 -7.75 15.08 -7.18
N LEU A 71 -7.08 13.94 -6.95
CA LEU A 71 -7.42 12.97 -5.92
C LEU A 71 -6.77 13.36 -4.60
N THR A 72 -7.53 13.28 -3.52
CA THR A 72 -6.99 13.48 -2.17
C THR A 72 -6.47 12.15 -1.61
N PHE A 73 -5.39 12.22 -0.84
CA PHE A 73 -4.82 11.05 -0.20
C PHE A 73 -4.27 11.41 1.17
N LEU A 74 -4.21 10.41 2.06
CA LEU A 74 -3.53 10.56 3.35
C LEU A 74 -2.02 10.45 3.12
N PRO A 75 -1.22 11.45 3.53
CA PRO A 75 0.23 11.37 3.45
C PRO A 75 0.74 10.14 4.19
N ALA A 76 1.60 9.36 3.55
CA ALA A 76 2.20 8.19 4.15
C ALA A 76 3.60 8.54 4.67
N SER A 77 3.76 8.58 6.00
CA SER A 77 5.08 8.74 6.64
C SER A 77 5.82 7.41 6.82
N ALA A 78 5.10 6.29 6.68
CA ALA A 78 5.62 4.93 6.79
C ALA A 78 4.67 3.94 6.09
N GLY A 79 5.21 2.78 5.72
CA GLY A 79 4.45 1.66 5.16
C GLY A 79 4.74 1.39 3.68
N VAL A 80 3.91 0.54 3.10
CA VAL A 80 4.00 0.09 1.68
C VAL A 80 2.73 0.43 0.90
N PHE A 81 1.80 1.13 1.53
CA PHE A 81 0.55 1.59 0.94
C PHE A 81 0.18 2.98 1.47
N PHE A 82 -0.69 3.65 0.75
CA PHE A 82 -1.30 4.91 1.15
C PHE A 82 -2.80 4.85 0.89
N VAL A 83 -3.55 5.75 1.52
CA VAL A 83 -5.02 5.78 1.40
C VAL A 83 -5.41 6.89 0.44
N VAL A 84 -6.09 6.55 -0.65
CA VAL A 84 -6.57 7.48 -1.67
C VAL A 84 -8.08 7.55 -1.62
N ASP A 85 -8.63 8.77 -1.68
CA ASP A 85 -10.05 8.99 -1.91
C ASP A 85 -10.33 9.10 -3.41
N PHE A 86 -10.93 8.06 -3.97
CA PHE A 86 -11.35 8.03 -5.37
C PHE A 86 -12.74 8.65 -5.59
N GLY A 87 -13.34 9.25 -4.56
CA GLY A 87 -14.65 9.92 -4.64
C GLY A 87 -14.80 10.88 -5.83
N PRO A 88 -13.79 11.68 -6.20
CA PRO A 88 -13.86 12.55 -7.38
C PRO A 88 -14.07 11.80 -8.71
N LEU A 89 -13.62 10.55 -8.83
CA LEU A 89 -13.79 9.74 -10.04
C LEU A 89 -15.25 9.29 -10.23
N VAL A 90 -16.01 9.16 -9.15
CA VAL A 90 -17.44 8.79 -9.22
C VAL A 90 -18.22 9.76 -10.08
N ASN A 91 -17.94 11.05 -9.95
CA ASN A 91 -18.70 12.10 -10.63
C ASN A 91 -18.44 12.16 -12.15
N ARG A 92 -17.44 11.43 -12.67
CA ARG A 92 -17.03 11.50 -14.08
C ARG A 92 -17.53 10.34 -14.94
N GLY A 93 -18.14 9.31 -14.35
CA GLY A 93 -18.67 8.17 -15.11
C GLY A 93 -19.80 7.38 -14.43
N ILE A 94 -20.27 7.79 -13.25
CA ILE A 94 -21.31 7.08 -12.49
C ILE A 94 -22.47 8.04 -12.23
N PRO A 95 -23.70 7.77 -12.73
CA PRO A 95 -24.88 8.57 -12.43
C PRO A 95 -25.09 8.69 -10.91
N ARG A 96 -25.19 9.93 -10.43
CA ARG A 96 -25.21 10.26 -8.99
C ARG A 96 -26.51 9.86 -8.29
N GLU A 97 -27.56 9.51 -9.04
CA GLU A 97 -28.93 9.70 -8.55
C GLU A 97 -29.55 8.55 -7.74
N GLU A 98 -29.04 7.31 -7.71
CA GLU A 98 -29.79 6.23 -7.04
C GLU A 98 -28.98 5.13 -6.30
N SER A 99 -27.65 5.25 -6.17
CA SER A 99 -26.86 4.19 -5.53
C SER A 99 -26.39 4.55 -4.12
N SER A 100 -26.51 3.59 -3.19
CA SER A 100 -25.96 3.72 -1.84
C SER A 100 -24.43 3.91 -1.89
N HIS A 101 -23.85 4.54 -0.88
CA HIS A 101 -22.39 4.71 -0.80
C HIS A 101 -21.63 3.37 -0.88
N HIS A 102 -22.18 2.32 -0.29
CA HIS A 102 -21.63 0.97 -0.37
C HIS A 102 -21.60 0.44 -1.81
N GLU A 103 -22.70 0.58 -2.56
CA GLU A 103 -22.78 0.17 -3.96
C GLU A 103 -21.79 0.94 -4.84
N ARG A 104 -21.54 2.22 -4.53
CA ARG A 104 -20.52 3.02 -5.22
C ARG A 104 -19.11 2.45 -5.01
N ILE A 105 -18.74 2.12 -3.77
CA ILE A 105 -17.45 1.50 -3.45
C ILE A 105 -17.30 0.15 -4.18
N VAL A 106 -18.33 -0.70 -4.10
CA VAL A 106 -18.34 -2.02 -4.74
C VAL A 106 -18.21 -1.89 -6.26
N ARG A 107 -18.94 -0.96 -6.88
CA ARG A 107 -18.85 -0.71 -8.32
C ARG A 107 -17.46 -0.24 -8.73
N MET A 108 -16.87 0.71 -8.00
CA MET A 108 -15.51 1.19 -8.29
C MET A 108 -14.47 0.10 -8.15
N PHE A 109 -14.59 -0.73 -7.10
CA PHE A 109 -13.77 -1.92 -6.93
C PHE A 109 -13.87 -2.82 -8.17
N HIS A 110 -15.08 -3.16 -8.62
CA HIS A 110 -15.27 -3.98 -9.82
C HIS A 110 -14.76 -3.30 -11.11
N THR A 111 -14.93 -1.99 -11.27
CA THR A 111 -14.39 -1.27 -12.43
C THR A 111 -12.87 -1.37 -12.49
N MET A 112 -12.18 -1.19 -11.36
CA MET A 112 -10.71 -1.34 -11.28
C MET A 112 -10.30 -2.81 -11.48
N ASP A 113 -11.00 -3.74 -10.85
CA ASP A 113 -10.71 -5.19 -10.94
C ASP A 113 -10.86 -5.70 -12.38
N ASN A 114 -11.93 -5.29 -13.08
CA ASN A 114 -12.15 -5.59 -14.50
C ASN A 114 -11.09 -4.98 -15.41
N ALA A 115 -10.50 -3.85 -15.01
CA ALA A 115 -9.35 -3.25 -15.69
C ALA A 115 -8.02 -3.94 -15.34
N GLY A 116 -8.04 -4.98 -14.49
CA GLY A 116 -6.87 -5.72 -14.04
C GLY A 116 -6.08 -5.00 -12.96
N VAL A 117 -6.76 -4.20 -12.11
CA VAL A 117 -6.16 -3.44 -11.02
C VAL A 117 -6.91 -3.73 -9.73
N TYR A 118 -6.28 -4.49 -8.83
CA TYR A 118 -6.87 -4.81 -7.54
C TYR A 118 -6.47 -3.77 -6.49
N VAL A 119 -7.45 -3.05 -5.95
CA VAL A 119 -7.23 -2.07 -4.88
C VAL A 119 -8.22 -2.34 -3.77
N GLN A 120 -7.72 -2.50 -2.54
CA GLN A 120 -8.55 -2.87 -1.40
C GLN A 120 -9.36 -1.66 -0.91
N PRO A 121 -10.71 -1.72 -0.89
CA PRO A 121 -11.51 -0.69 -0.23
C PRO A 121 -11.25 -0.71 1.27
N MET A 122 -11.24 0.47 1.89
CA MET A 122 -11.23 0.57 3.34
C MET A 122 -12.57 0.09 3.91
N LEU A 123 -12.50 -0.71 4.98
CA LEU A 123 -13.65 -1.08 5.82
C LEU A 123 -14.36 0.18 6.31
N PRO A 124 -15.68 0.11 6.57
CA PRO A 124 -16.60 1.23 6.41
C PRO A 124 -16.03 2.51 7.04
N PRO A 125 -15.81 3.56 6.23
CA PRO A 125 -15.28 4.80 6.75
C PRO A 125 -16.25 5.35 7.80
N GLU A 126 -15.71 5.96 8.86
CA GLU A 126 -16.52 6.73 9.82
C GLU A 126 -17.36 7.81 9.12
N ASP A 127 -16.90 8.25 7.95
CA ASP A 127 -17.57 9.19 7.06
C ASP A 127 -18.14 8.48 5.82
N PRO A 128 -19.48 8.32 5.73
CA PRO A 128 -20.17 7.71 4.59
C PRO A 128 -20.04 8.49 3.28
N SER A 129 -19.35 9.62 3.24
CA SER A 129 -19.11 10.38 2.00
C SER A 129 -17.78 10.00 1.33
N LYS A 130 -16.83 9.40 2.07
CA LYS A 130 -15.47 9.13 1.58
C LYS A 130 -15.36 7.81 0.84
N THR A 131 -14.67 7.79 -0.28
CA THR A 131 -14.48 6.58 -1.09
C THR A 131 -13.01 6.16 -1.06
N GLN A 132 -12.61 5.68 0.12
CA GLN A 132 -11.21 5.42 0.46
C GLN A 132 -10.75 4.02 0.11
N PHE A 133 -9.56 3.94 -0.49
CA PHE A 133 -8.93 2.70 -0.93
C PHE A 133 -7.46 2.68 -0.52
N ARG A 134 -6.93 1.49 -0.21
CA ARG A 134 -5.50 1.28 0.05
C ARG A 134 -4.78 0.95 -1.25
N VAL A 135 -3.93 1.86 -1.69
CA VAL A 135 -3.07 1.68 -2.87
C VAL A 135 -1.68 1.30 -2.41
N MET A 136 -1.19 0.13 -2.84
CA MET A 136 0.18 -0.32 -2.56
C MET A 136 1.16 0.38 -3.49
N PHE A 137 2.08 1.17 -2.96
CA PHE A 137 3.05 1.93 -3.77
C PHE A 137 4.43 1.26 -3.85
N ALA A 138 4.71 0.28 -3.01
CA ALA A 138 6.00 -0.44 -2.99
C ALA A 138 6.12 -1.49 -4.12
N LEU A 139 5.68 -1.14 -5.33
CA LEU A 139 5.78 -1.96 -6.53
C LEU A 139 6.87 -1.39 -7.45
N PRO A 140 7.43 -2.22 -8.36
CA PRO A 140 8.24 -1.70 -9.46
C PRO A 140 7.52 -0.57 -10.22
N GLN A 141 8.24 0.49 -10.57
CA GLN A 141 7.64 1.71 -11.14
C GLN A 141 6.91 1.45 -12.46
N ASP A 142 7.42 0.55 -13.29
CA ASP A 142 6.79 0.10 -14.54
C ASP A 142 5.46 -0.62 -14.29
N VAL A 143 5.41 -1.49 -13.29
CA VAL A 143 4.18 -2.17 -12.85
C VAL A 143 3.17 -1.15 -12.30
N MET A 144 3.63 -0.21 -11.47
CA MET A 144 2.79 0.87 -10.97
C MET A 144 2.22 1.71 -12.12
N LEU A 145 3.05 2.11 -13.08
CA LEU A 145 2.59 2.89 -14.24
C LEU A 145 1.52 2.15 -15.05
N VAL A 146 1.68 0.85 -15.26
CA VAL A 146 0.65 0.02 -15.93
C VAL A 146 -0.67 0.04 -15.15
N ALA A 147 -0.61 -0.09 -13.81
CA ALA A 147 -1.80 -0.04 -12.98
C ALA A 147 -2.49 1.35 -13.05
N LEU A 148 -1.73 2.43 -12.95
CA LEU A 148 -2.26 3.80 -13.06
C LEU A 148 -2.90 4.04 -14.43
N ARG A 149 -2.28 3.58 -15.52
CA ARG A 149 -2.81 3.65 -16.89
C ARG A 149 -4.13 2.90 -17.07
N ARG A 150 -4.25 1.74 -16.42
CA ARG A 150 -5.49 0.95 -16.42
C ARG A 150 -6.61 1.67 -15.67
N ILE A 151 -6.30 2.31 -14.54
CA ILE A 151 -7.27 3.15 -13.83
C ILE A 151 -7.70 4.33 -14.70
N GLU A 152 -6.76 5.04 -15.35
CA GLU A 152 -7.08 6.13 -16.28
C GLU A 152 -8.01 5.66 -17.40
N SER A 153 -7.72 4.50 -18.00
CA SER A 153 -8.56 3.94 -19.07
C SER A 153 -9.95 3.53 -18.58
N ALA A 154 -10.04 2.98 -17.36
CA ALA A 154 -11.29 2.50 -16.79
C ALA A 154 -12.26 3.62 -16.40
N PHE A 155 -11.73 4.81 -16.08
CA PHE A 155 -12.51 5.99 -15.69
C PHE A 155 -12.43 7.13 -16.72
N GLU A 156 -11.94 6.84 -17.94
CA GLU A 156 -11.81 7.81 -19.05
C GLU A 156 -11.06 9.11 -18.65
N LEU A 157 -9.98 8.96 -17.88
CA LEU A 157 -9.19 10.07 -17.38
C LEU A 157 -8.13 10.53 -18.39
N GLU A 158 -7.68 11.77 -18.21
CA GLU A 158 -6.55 12.31 -18.96
C GLU A 158 -5.28 11.49 -18.70
N ARG A 159 -4.43 11.37 -19.71
CA ARG A 159 -3.21 10.58 -19.59
C ARG A 159 -2.14 11.37 -18.82
N TRP A 160 -1.79 10.94 -17.60
CA TRP A 160 -0.69 11.56 -16.86
C TRP A 160 0.68 11.12 -17.39
N GLU A 161 1.58 12.03 -17.77
CA GLU A 161 2.94 11.64 -18.15
C GLU A 161 3.92 11.92 -16.99
N PRO A 162 4.56 10.88 -16.42
CA PRO A 162 5.49 11.09 -15.31
C PRO A 162 6.73 11.85 -15.77
N VAL A 163 7.20 12.79 -14.94
CA VAL A 163 8.46 13.46 -15.19
C VAL A 163 9.60 12.44 -15.06
N PRO A 164 10.52 12.34 -16.03
CA PRO A 164 11.65 11.41 -15.94
C PRO A 164 12.50 11.74 -14.71
N VAL A 165 12.53 10.83 -13.74
CA VAL A 165 13.45 10.95 -12.61
C VAL A 165 14.81 10.48 -13.09
N LEU A 166 15.73 11.41 -13.36
CA LEU A 166 17.13 11.11 -13.66
C LEU A 166 17.70 10.21 -12.55
N GLY A 167 18.15 9.02 -12.95
CA GLY A 167 18.47 7.91 -12.06
C GLY A 167 19.60 8.21 -11.06
N LEU A 168 19.59 7.45 -9.96
CA LEU A 168 20.78 7.15 -9.16
C LEU A 168 21.34 5.82 -9.64
#